data_AF-A0A7Z1HHE2-F1
#
_entry.id   AF-A0A7Z1HHE2-F1
#
_cell.length_a   1.000
_cell.length_b   1.000
_cell.length_c   1.000
_cell.angle_alpha   90.00
_cell.angle_beta   90.00
_cell.angle_gamma   90.00
#
_symmetry.space_group_name_H-M   'P 1'
#
loop_
_entity.id
_entity.type
_entity.pdbx_description
1 polymer ?
#
loop_
_entity_poly.entity_id
_entity_poly.type
_entity_poly.pdbx_seq_one_letter_code
_entity_poly.pdbx_strand_id
1 'polypeptide(L)'
;MTLEYINDASKYYPDKAESYIEAALEIVAEGSSDKTQLLTHYARAKFYKSEFSQAEALFEEALRRALESKNNNNLMLIYAYYSMQANELRNFDKSLQLIGDGLAIAQQKKINQRNIAIVFSLLIFVLVGFFYYRYTQRKKLEDKRIALMQIKAKEQDLIELNKNLENIVATRTESLTRTNQTLESTLLELKSTQDNLIEVEKMASLSKLVAGVAHEVNTPLGTIITAVSFLKEELASFKHMVIENKVSKVGLDSFLESITQSSELIEKNTSRSANLINGLKQVAAQKRADPPQAFVLKDCIDKVMVSILKNPCFKCISSDLI
;
A
#
# COMPACT_ATOMS: atom_id res chain seq x y z
N MET A 1 58.23 89.90 -15.79
CA MET A 1 58.13 89.98 -17.27
C MET A 1 56.81 89.44 -17.83
N THR A 2 56.05 88.63 -17.09
CA THR A 2 54.63 88.29 -17.37
C THR A 2 53.66 89.43 -17.06
N LEU A 3 54.07 90.39 -16.21
CA LEU A 3 53.30 91.60 -15.85
C LEU A 3 53.17 92.64 -16.97
N GLU A 4 54.21 92.92 -17.75
CA GLU A 4 54.16 94.00 -18.76
C GLU A 4 53.22 93.71 -19.91
N TYR A 5 53.00 92.43 -20.20
CA TYR A 5 52.13 92.01 -21.26
C TYR A 5 50.67 91.96 -20.85
N ILE A 6 50.37 91.73 -19.58
CA ILE A 6 49.04 91.87 -18.99
C ILE A 6 48.54 93.31 -19.15
N ASN A 7 49.45 94.28 -19.06
CA ASN A 7 49.17 95.71 -19.20
C ASN A 7 48.72 96.18 -20.59
N ASP A 8 49.03 95.46 -21.68
CA ASP A 8 48.62 95.90 -23.03
C ASP A 8 47.26 95.34 -23.49
N ALA A 9 46.72 94.29 -22.83
CA ALA A 9 45.32 93.84 -23.09
C ALA A 9 44.28 94.79 -22.57
N SER A 10 44.55 95.35 -21.40
CA SER A 10 43.62 96.24 -20.71
C SER A 10 43.29 97.45 -21.58
N LYS A 11 44.11 97.73 -22.60
CA LYS A 11 44.03 98.89 -23.47
C LYS A 11 42.96 98.81 -24.57
N TYR A 12 42.51 97.61 -24.99
CA TYR A 12 41.59 97.46 -26.14
C TYR A 12 40.25 96.79 -25.81
N TYR A 13 40.22 95.83 -24.89
CA TYR A 13 38.98 95.19 -24.40
C TYR A 13 39.13 94.77 -22.92
N PRO A 14 39.21 95.76 -22.00
CA PRO A 14 39.64 95.56 -20.61
C PRO A 14 38.84 94.48 -19.87
N ASP A 15 37.52 94.55 -19.91
CA ASP A 15 36.64 93.71 -19.10
C ASP A 15 36.72 92.21 -19.42
N LYS A 16 37.09 91.84 -20.64
CA LYS A 16 37.20 90.42 -21.05
C LYS A 16 38.57 89.83 -20.76
N ALA A 17 39.63 90.62 -20.93
CA ALA A 17 41.00 90.14 -20.72
C ALA A 17 41.32 89.93 -19.24
N GLU A 18 40.77 90.76 -18.37
CA GLU A 18 40.91 90.66 -16.91
C GLU A 18 40.28 89.36 -16.37
N SER A 19 39.06 89.03 -16.83
CA SER A 19 38.36 87.79 -16.49
C SER A 19 39.09 86.51 -16.92
N TYR A 20 39.77 86.50 -18.09
CA TYR A 20 40.56 85.34 -18.53
C TYR A 20 41.86 85.18 -17.76
N ILE A 21 42.41 86.27 -17.22
CA ILE A 21 43.62 86.27 -16.40
C ILE A 21 43.28 85.81 -14.97
N GLU A 22 42.16 86.27 -14.40
CA GLU A 22 41.67 85.80 -13.09
C GLU A 22 41.34 84.30 -13.10
N ALA A 23 40.60 83.82 -14.10
CA ALA A 23 40.26 82.39 -14.23
C ALA A 23 41.50 81.49 -14.46
N ALA A 24 42.56 82.02 -15.07
CA ALA A 24 43.84 81.34 -15.27
C ALA A 24 44.68 81.26 -13.98
N LEU A 25 44.50 82.21 -13.05
CA LEU A 25 45.21 82.25 -11.77
C LEU A 25 44.57 81.35 -10.71
N GLU A 26 43.29 81.01 -10.84
CA GLU A 26 42.51 80.28 -9.81
C GLU A 26 42.77 78.76 -9.77
N ILE A 27 43.47 78.17 -10.75
CA ILE A 27 43.69 76.72 -10.83
C ILE A 27 45.19 76.43 -11.05
N VAL A 28 45.91 76.09 -9.97
CA VAL A 28 47.31 75.64 -10.06
C VAL A 28 47.57 74.41 -9.17
N ALA A 29 47.82 73.27 -9.83
CA ALA A 29 48.75 72.24 -9.39
C ALA A 29 49.37 71.55 -10.62
N GLU A 30 50.62 71.09 -10.51
CA GLU A 30 51.43 70.64 -11.66
C GLU A 30 50.98 69.29 -12.26
N GLY A 31 50.98 69.21 -13.59
CA GLY A 31 50.83 67.96 -14.36
C GLY A 31 49.41 67.59 -14.80
N SER A 32 48.42 68.43 -14.50
CA SER A 32 47.01 68.15 -14.77
C SER A 32 46.52 68.68 -16.14
N SER A 33 45.29 68.26 -16.50
CA SER A 33 44.46 68.88 -17.55
C SER A 33 44.46 70.40 -17.52
N ASP A 34 44.76 70.96 -16.38
CA ASP A 34 44.62 72.37 -16.04
C ASP A 34 45.79 73.17 -16.64
N LYS A 35 46.98 72.58 -16.84
CA LYS A 35 48.08 73.24 -17.56
C LYS A 35 47.77 73.43 -19.06
N THR A 36 47.04 72.48 -19.64
CA THR A 36 46.58 72.56 -21.03
C THR A 36 45.50 73.65 -21.16
N GLN A 37 44.57 73.71 -20.20
CA GLN A 37 43.56 74.77 -20.12
C GLN A 37 44.19 76.14 -19.88
N LEU A 38 45.20 76.23 -19.00
CA LEU A 38 45.96 77.45 -18.71
C LEU A 38 46.64 78.01 -19.96
N LEU A 39 47.35 77.16 -20.72
CA LEU A 39 47.97 77.57 -21.99
C LEU A 39 46.91 78.06 -22.99
N THR A 40 45.73 77.43 -23.02
CA THR A 40 44.61 77.83 -23.89
C THR A 40 44.05 79.20 -23.49
N HIS A 41 43.85 79.44 -22.19
CA HIS A 41 43.40 80.74 -21.67
C HIS A 41 44.43 81.84 -21.91
N TYR A 42 45.72 81.53 -21.71
CA TYR A 42 46.80 82.47 -21.98
C TYR A 42 46.94 82.80 -23.47
N ALA A 43 46.83 81.79 -24.34
CA ALA A 43 46.78 81.99 -25.79
C ALA A 43 45.60 82.87 -26.20
N ARG A 44 44.42 82.67 -25.62
CA ARG A 44 43.23 83.51 -25.85
C ARG A 44 43.41 84.95 -25.36
N ALA A 45 44.02 85.16 -24.18
CA ALA A 45 44.31 86.49 -23.66
C ALA A 45 45.32 87.23 -24.55
N LYS A 46 46.35 86.55 -25.05
CA LYS A 46 47.30 87.09 -26.04
C LYS A 46 46.62 87.39 -27.38
N PHE A 47 45.70 86.54 -27.82
CA PHE A 47 44.92 86.81 -29.01
C PHE A 47 44.12 88.11 -28.91
N TYR A 48 43.42 88.36 -27.79
CA TYR A 48 42.68 89.62 -27.58
C TYR A 48 43.56 90.87 -27.42
N LYS A 49 44.85 90.70 -27.12
CA LYS A 49 45.88 91.76 -27.17
C LYS A 49 46.33 92.11 -28.58
N SER A 50 45.79 91.45 -29.59
CA SER A 50 46.24 91.52 -30.99
C SER A 50 47.64 90.92 -31.23
N GLU A 51 48.02 89.92 -30.41
CA GLU A 51 49.37 89.34 -30.41
C GLU A 51 49.38 87.94 -30.98
N PHE A 52 49.10 87.90 -32.28
CA PHE A 52 48.65 86.71 -32.97
C PHE A 52 49.70 85.59 -33.04
N SER A 53 50.98 85.90 -33.31
CA SER A 53 52.04 84.88 -33.42
C SER A 53 52.37 84.21 -32.09
N GLN A 54 52.36 84.97 -30.98
CA GLN A 54 52.57 84.38 -29.65
C GLN A 54 51.36 83.54 -29.23
N ALA A 55 50.15 84.01 -29.52
CA ALA A 55 48.92 83.26 -29.25
C ALA A 55 48.90 81.93 -30.03
N GLU A 56 49.26 81.95 -31.32
CA GLU A 56 49.35 80.75 -32.16
C GLU A 56 50.35 79.73 -31.61
N ALA A 57 51.57 80.14 -31.28
CA ALA A 57 52.58 79.26 -30.68
C ALA A 57 52.10 78.62 -29.36
N LEU A 58 51.34 79.36 -28.55
CA LEU A 58 50.77 78.86 -27.31
C LEU A 58 49.61 77.88 -27.56
N PHE A 59 48.76 78.09 -28.58
CA PHE A 59 47.73 77.12 -28.95
C PHE A 59 48.32 75.85 -29.54
N GLU A 60 49.40 75.94 -30.33
CA GLU A 60 50.10 74.76 -30.84
C GLU A 60 50.76 73.95 -29.72
N GLU A 61 51.39 74.64 -28.76
CA GLU A 61 51.94 73.98 -27.57
C GLU A 61 50.83 73.35 -26.71
N ALA A 62 49.70 74.03 -26.55
CA ALA A 62 48.54 73.50 -25.84
C ALA A 62 47.96 72.27 -26.56
N LEU A 63 47.85 72.32 -27.90
CA LEU A 63 47.36 71.22 -28.72
C LEU A 63 48.28 70.01 -28.64
N ARG A 64 49.60 70.21 -28.72
CA ARG A 64 50.60 69.16 -28.56
C ARG A 64 50.43 68.43 -27.23
N ARG A 65 50.32 69.18 -26.12
CA ARG A 65 50.11 68.61 -24.77
C ARG A 65 48.74 67.95 -24.62
N ALA A 66 47.70 68.48 -25.25
CA ALA A 66 46.37 67.88 -25.25
C ALA A 66 46.34 66.52 -25.98
N LEU A 67 47.10 66.40 -27.08
CA LEU A 67 47.28 65.15 -27.81
C LEU A 67 48.06 64.13 -26.98
N GLU A 68 49.14 64.55 -26.33
CA GLU A 68 49.92 63.70 -25.42
C GLU A 68 49.09 63.17 -24.24
N SER A 69 48.28 64.04 -23.63
CA SER A 69 47.38 63.66 -22.53
C SER A 69 46.15 62.86 -22.97
N LYS A 70 45.90 62.75 -24.29
CA LYS A 70 44.73 62.09 -24.89
C LYS A 70 43.39 62.52 -24.28
N ASN A 71 43.34 63.74 -23.73
CA ASN A 71 42.15 64.25 -23.09
C ASN A 71 41.24 64.91 -24.13
N ASN A 72 40.24 64.15 -24.58
CA ASN A 72 39.28 64.59 -25.60
C ASN A 72 38.55 65.89 -25.25
N ASN A 73 38.35 66.22 -23.97
CA ASN A 73 37.73 67.48 -23.57
C ASN A 73 38.65 68.66 -23.83
N ASN A 74 39.91 68.53 -23.45
CA ASN A 74 40.91 69.55 -23.66
C ASN A 74 41.22 69.73 -25.15
N LEU A 75 41.31 68.61 -25.90
CA LEU A 75 41.44 68.65 -27.36
C LEU A 75 40.29 69.41 -28.00
N MET A 76 39.04 69.07 -27.67
CA MET A 76 37.86 69.76 -28.22
C MET A 76 37.86 71.26 -27.90
N LEU A 77 38.25 71.64 -26.68
CA LEU A 77 38.35 73.03 -26.24
C LEU A 77 39.40 73.81 -27.02
N ILE A 78 40.59 73.21 -27.21
CA ILE A 78 41.70 73.84 -27.93
C ILE A 78 41.37 73.97 -29.42
N TYR A 79 40.85 72.92 -30.05
CA TYR A 79 40.43 72.97 -31.45
C TYR A 79 39.40 74.09 -31.68
N ALA A 80 38.42 74.26 -30.79
CA ALA A 80 37.41 75.31 -30.89
C ALA A 80 37.97 76.73 -30.74
N TYR A 81 38.88 76.96 -29.78
CA TYR A 81 39.46 78.28 -29.60
C TYR A 81 40.50 78.62 -30.67
N TYR A 82 41.29 77.63 -31.10
CA TYR A 82 42.28 77.83 -32.15
C TYR A 82 41.60 78.07 -33.51
N SER A 83 40.51 77.36 -33.81
CA SER A 83 39.74 77.62 -35.02
C SER A 83 39.10 79.02 -35.02
N MET A 84 38.63 79.50 -33.85
CA MET A 84 38.10 80.86 -33.68
C MET A 84 39.18 81.90 -33.99
N GLN A 85 40.39 81.73 -33.45
CA GLN A 85 41.53 82.60 -33.78
C GLN A 85 41.85 82.57 -35.28
N ALA A 86 41.92 81.39 -35.89
CA ALA A 86 42.24 81.25 -37.32
C ALA A 86 41.19 81.95 -38.21
N ASN A 87 39.92 81.93 -37.81
CA ASN A 87 38.84 82.62 -38.51
C ASN A 87 38.99 84.15 -38.45
N GLU A 88 39.31 84.69 -37.27
CA GLU A 88 39.53 86.14 -37.08
C GLU A 88 40.75 86.65 -37.86
N LEU A 89 41.77 85.80 -38.01
CA LEU A 89 42.93 86.05 -38.88
C LEU A 89 42.63 85.88 -40.38
N ARG A 90 41.38 85.62 -40.76
CA ARG A 90 40.92 85.34 -42.14
C ARG A 90 41.62 84.13 -42.79
N ASN A 91 42.15 83.21 -41.98
CA ASN A 91 42.71 81.93 -42.43
C ASN A 91 41.63 80.84 -42.36
N PHE A 92 40.69 80.91 -43.31
CA PHE A 92 39.48 80.09 -43.31
C PHE A 92 39.76 78.59 -43.47
N ASP A 93 40.76 78.20 -44.27
CA ASP A 93 41.10 76.79 -44.50
C ASP A 93 41.55 76.10 -43.21
N LYS A 94 42.46 76.73 -42.47
CA LYS A 94 42.94 76.22 -41.17
C LYS A 94 41.82 76.18 -40.13
N SER A 95 40.95 77.19 -40.12
CA SER A 95 39.79 77.23 -39.21
C SER A 95 38.84 76.06 -39.46
N LEU A 96 38.49 75.80 -40.72
CA LEU A 96 37.57 74.74 -41.10
C LEU A 96 38.10 73.34 -40.75
N GLN A 97 39.40 73.11 -40.98
CA GLN A 97 40.06 71.86 -40.61
C GLN A 97 39.99 71.61 -39.10
N LEU A 98 40.37 72.61 -38.28
CA LEU A 98 40.36 72.49 -36.82
C LEU A 98 38.95 72.28 -36.25
N ILE A 99 37.93 72.92 -36.85
CA ILE A 99 36.52 72.67 -36.50
C ILE A 99 36.13 71.23 -36.82
N GLY A 100 36.51 70.72 -37.99
CA GLY A 100 36.24 69.34 -38.41
C GLY A 100 36.83 68.31 -37.44
N ASP A 101 38.10 68.51 -37.05
CA ASP A 101 38.79 67.63 -36.10
C ASP A 101 38.13 67.68 -34.70
N GLY A 102 37.81 68.88 -34.21
CA GLY A 102 37.11 69.06 -32.94
C GLY A 102 35.73 68.39 -32.92
N LEU A 103 34.97 68.50 -34.02
CA LEU A 103 33.67 67.83 -34.17
C LEU A 103 33.79 66.31 -34.23
N ALA A 104 34.80 65.77 -34.93
CA ALA A 104 35.04 64.34 -34.99
C ALA A 104 35.30 63.74 -33.60
N ILE A 105 36.10 64.42 -32.77
CA ILE A 105 36.37 64.00 -31.37
C ILE A 105 35.09 64.05 -30.52
N ALA A 106 34.28 65.11 -30.66
CA ALA A 106 33.01 65.25 -29.95
C ALA A 106 32.01 64.13 -30.32
N GLN A 107 31.91 63.80 -31.62
CA GLN A 107 31.08 62.70 -32.11
C GLN A 107 31.56 61.34 -31.59
N GLN A 108 32.87 61.08 -31.63
CA GLN A 108 33.45 59.84 -31.12
C GLN A 108 33.17 59.64 -29.62
N LYS A 109 33.26 60.70 -28.82
CA LYS A 109 32.95 60.64 -27.38
C LYS A 109 31.49 60.26 -27.13
N LYS A 110 30.55 60.83 -27.89
CA LYS A 110 29.11 60.50 -27.81
C LYS A 110 28.85 59.03 -28.17
N ILE A 111 29.53 58.52 -29.19
CA ILE A 111 29.43 57.10 -29.60
C ILE A 111 29.96 56.18 -28.49
N ASN A 112 31.14 56.47 -27.93
CA ASN A 112 31.73 55.67 -26.86
C ASN A 112 30.85 55.63 -25.59
N GLN A 113 30.26 56.76 -25.20
CA GLN A 113 29.31 56.80 -24.07
C GLN A 113 28.08 55.93 -24.33
N ARG A 114 27.50 55.98 -25.54
CA ARG A 114 26.37 55.13 -25.92
C ARG A 114 26.74 53.64 -25.87
N ASN A 115 27.92 53.27 -26.37
CA ASN A 115 28.38 51.88 -26.38
C ASN A 115 28.59 51.33 -24.95
N ILE A 116 29.16 52.13 -24.05
CA ILE A 116 29.32 51.77 -22.64
C ILE A 116 27.94 51.53 -22.01
N ALA A 117 26.97 52.41 -22.25
CA ALA A 117 25.61 52.24 -21.73
C ALA A 117 24.97 50.94 -22.25
N ILE A 118 25.09 50.63 -23.55
CA ILE A 118 24.57 49.38 -24.15
C ILE A 118 25.22 48.16 -23.49
N VAL A 119 26.54 48.16 -23.30
CA VAL A 119 27.25 47.04 -22.65
C VAL A 119 26.74 46.83 -21.22
N PHE A 120 26.58 47.90 -20.43
CA PHE A 120 26.02 47.78 -19.08
C PHE A 120 24.56 47.27 -19.10
N SER A 121 23.72 47.75 -20.01
CA SER A 121 22.34 47.27 -20.14
C SER A 121 22.28 45.78 -20.51
N LEU A 122 23.13 45.33 -21.44
CA LEU A 122 23.23 43.92 -21.80
C LEU A 122 23.75 43.07 -20.63
N LEU A 123 24.74 43.56 -19.90
CA LEU A 123 25.28 42.88 -18.72
C LEU A 123 24.22 42.71 -17.64
N ILE A 124 23.42 43.75 -17.35
CA ILE A 124 22.30 43.67 -16.41
C ILE A 124 21.25 42.67 -16.89
N PHE A 125 20.90 42.68 -18.18
CA PHE A 125 19.93 41.74 -18.75
C PHE A 125 20.39 40.28 -18.59
N VAL A 126 21.66 40.00 -18.88
CA VAL A 126 22.26 38.67 -18.69
C VAL A 126 22.26 38.27 -17.21
N LEU A 127 22.61 39.18 -16.30
CA LEU A 127 22.58 38.89 -14.86
C LEU A 127 21.16 38.59 -14.37
N VAL A 128 20.17 39.40 -14.74
CA VAL A 128 18.77 39.18 -14.37
C VAL A 128 18.26 37.85 -14.94
N GLY A 129 18.56 37.56 -16.21
CA GLY A 129 18.22 36.27 -16.83
C GLY A 129 18.87 35.09 -16.11
N PHE A 130 20.14 35.20 -15.71
CA PHE A 130 20.83 34.19 -14.92
C PHE A 130 20.20 33.98 -13.55
N PHE A 131 19.88 35.06 -12.82
CA PHE A 131 19.17 34.98 -11.54
C PHE A 131 17.78 34.38 -11.68
N TYR A 132 17.02 34.78 -12.70
CA TYR A 132 15.70 34.22 -12.99
C TYR A 132 15.79 32.72 -13.32
N TYR A 133 16.73 32.32 -14.17
CA TYR A 133 16.99 30.93 -14.49
C TYR A 133 17.34 30.11 -13.25
N ARG A 134 18.26 30.62 -12.42
CA ARG A 134 18.66 29.99 -11.14
C ARG A 134 17.49 29.88 -10.17
N TYR A 135 16.66 30.92 -10.10
CA TYR A 135 15.45 30.95 -9.27
C TYR A 135 14.48 29.84 -9.68
N THR A 136 14.15 29.73 -10.97
CA THR A 136 13.26 28.68 -11.48
C THR A 136 13.82 27.28 -11.23
N GLN A 137 15.13 27.09 -11.39
CA GLN A 137 15.76 25.78 -11.15
C GLN A 137 15.74 25.38 -9.68
N ARG A 138 15.88 26.34 -8.74
CA ARG A 138 15.76 26.09 -7.30
C ARG A 138 14.34 25.63 -6.95
N LYS A 139 13.32 26.34 -7.42
CA LYS A 139 11.90 25.97 -7.23
C LYS A 139 11.60 24.55 -7.69
N LYS A 140 11.99 24.18 -8.92
CA LYS A 140 11.79 22.82 -9.45
C LYS A 140 12.46 21.73 -8.62
N LEU A 141 13.61 22.03 -8.01
CA LEU A 141 14.32 21.06 -7.17
C LEU A 141 13.62 20.88 -5.82
N GLU A 142 13.08 21.95 -5.23
CA GLU A 142 12.29 21.90 -4.00
C GLU A 142 11.02 21.09 -4.19
N ASP A 143 10.27 21.33 -5.27
CA ASP A 143 9.04 20.58 -5.57
C ASP A 143 9.34 19.08 -5.75
N LYS A 144 10.43 18.75 -6.46
CA LYS A 144 10.89 17.35 -6.59
C LYS A 144 11.29 16.74 -5.25
N ARG A 145 11.92 17.49 -4.35
CA ARG A 145 12.30 17.00 -3.01
C ARG A 145 11.08 16.71 -2.16
N ILE A 146 10.09 17.60 -2.18
CA ILE A 146 8.82 17.40 -1.46
C ILE A 146 8.10 16.16 -2.00
N ALA A 147 7.98 16.02 -3.32
CA ALA A 147 7.38 14.84 -3.93
C ALA A 147 8.14 13.55 -3.58
N LEU A 148 9.47 13.57 -3.59
CA LEU A 148 10.30 12.42 -3.20
C LEU A 148 10.11 12.06 -1.72
N MET A 149 10.01 13.05 -0.84
CA MET A 149 9.73 12.84 0.60
C MET A 149 8.36 12.19 0.80
N GLN A 150 7.33 12.63 0.08
CA GLN A 150 5.99 12.03 0.13
C GLN A 150 5.99 10.58 -0.36
N ILE A 151 6.70 10.29 -1.46
CA ILE A 151 6.83 8.93 -1.98
C ILE A 151 7.52 8.03 -0.96
N LYS A 152 8.63 8.48 -0.37
CA LYS A 152 9.36 7.71 0.65
C LYS A 152 8.53 7.47 1.91
N ALA A 153 7.76 8.47 2.36
CA ALA A 153 6.87 8.31 3.50
C ALA A 153 5.79 7.24 3.21
N LYS A 154 5.15 7.31 2.04
CA LYS A 154 4.16 6.29 1.62
C LYS A 154 4.77 4.90 1.48
N GLU A 155 6.01 4.81 1.01
CA GLU A 155 6.73 3.54 0.92
C GLU A 155 7.00 2.94 2.31
N GLN A 156 7.37 3.78 3.29
CA GLN A 156 7.51 3.35 4.69
C GLN A 156 6.19 2.89 5.28
N ASP A 157 5.10 3.64 5.07
CA ASP A 157 3.76 3.26 5.52
C ASP A 157 3.32 1.91 4.90
N LEU A 158 3.63 1.67 3.61
CA LEU A 158 3.34 0.41 2.94
C LEU A 158 4.14 -0.75 3.52
N ILE A 159 5.43 -0.54 3.83
CA ILE A 159 6.27 -1.57 4.46
C ILE A 159 5.73 -1.92 5.85
N GLU A 160 5.36 -0.91 6.65
CA GLU A 160 4.79 -1.12 7.98
C GLU A 160 3.43 -1.84 7.89
N LEU A 161 2.57 -1.41 6.97
CA LEU A 161 1.27 -2.06 6.74
C LEU A 161 1.44 -3.51 6.30
N ASN A 162 2.36 -3.78 5.36
CA ASN A 162 2.60 -5.13 4.88
C ASN A 162 3.14 -6.03 6.00
N LYS A 163 4.09 -5.54 6.80
CA LYS A 163 4.59 -6.27 7.98
C LYS A 163 3.48 -6.57 9.00
N ASN A 164 2.57 -5.62 9.22
CA ASN A 164 1.42 -5.82 10.11
C ASN A 164 0.46 -6.87 9.54
N LEU A 165 0.17 -6.80 8.24
CA LEU A 165 -0.67 -7.81 7.55
C LEU A 165 -0.04 -9.20 7.62
N GLU A 166 1.27 -9.33 7.38
CA GLU A 166 2.00 -10.60 7.51
C GLU A 166 1.88 -11.17 8.93
N ASN A 167 2.05 -10.33 9.96
CA ASN A 167 1.87 -10.76 11.35
C ASN A 167 0.43 -11.20 11.63
N ILE A 168 -0.57 -10.45 11.18
CA ILE A 168 -1.99 -10.80 11.36
C ILE A 168 -2.30 -12.13 10.66
N VAL A 169 -1.81 -12.32 9.43
CA VAL A 169 -1.99 -13.55 8.66
C VAL A 169 -1.30 -14.72 9.37
N ALA A 170 -0.09 -14.54 9.87
CA ALA A 170 0.62 -15.57 10.63
C ALA A 170 -0.16 -15.97 11.90
N THR A 171 -0.59 -15.00 12.72
CA THR A 171 -1.36 -15.25 13.94
C THR A 171 -2.71 -15.90 13.63
N ARG A 172 -3.42 -15.45 12.58
CA ARG A 172 -4.70 -16.07 12.19
C ARG A 172 -4.51 -17.48 11.66
N THR A 173 -3.48 -17.72 10.87
CA THR A 173 -3.14 -19.06 10.36
C THR A 173 -2.82 -20.01 11.51
N GLU A 174 -2.04 -19.56 12.49
CA GLU A 174 -1.73 -20.35 13.69
C GLU A 174 -2.99 -20.66 14.51
N SER A 175 -3.82 -19.64 14.78
CA SER A 175 -5.09 -19.83 15.50
C SER A 175 -6.01 -20.80 14.77
N LEU A 176 -6.17 -20.66 13.45
CA LEU A 176 -7.02 -21.53 12.65
C LEU A 176 -6.49 -22.97 12.64
N THR A 177 -5.17 -23.15 12.53
CA THR A 177 -4.52 -24.47 12.59
C THR A 177 -4.79 -25.13 13.95
N ARG A 178 -4.64 -24.38 15.04
CA ARG A 178 -4.94 -24.87 16.39
C ARG A 178 -6.41 -25.23 16.56
N THR A 179 -7.33 -24.39 16.09
CA THR A 179 -8.77 -24.68 16.14
C THR A 179 -9.12 -25.91 15.32
N ASN A 180 -8.54 -26.09 14.13
CA ASN A 180 -8.75 -27.29 13.31
C ASN A 180 -8.23 -28.55 14.00
N GLN A 181 -7.05 -28.51 14.61
CA GLN A 181 -6.50 -29.65 15.36
C GLN A 181 -7.39 -30.01 16.55
N THR A 182 -7.86 -29.02 17.31
CA THR A 182 -8.81 -29.27 18.41
C THR A 182 -10.10 -29.87 17.87
N LEU A 183 -10.67 -29.32 16.80
CA LEU A 183 -11.90 -29.82 16.20
C LEU A 183 -11.75 -31.28 15.73
N GLU A 184 -10.64 -31.61 15.07
CA GLU A 184 -10.35 -32.97 14.63
C GLU A 184 -10.24 -33.94 15.82
N SER A 185 -9.55 -33.53 16.90
CA SER A 185 -9.46 -34.34 18.12
C SER A 185 -10.82 -34.57 18.78
N THR A 186 -11.66 -33.54 18.87
CA THR A 186 -13.01 -33.64 19.45
C THR A 186 -13.92 -34.51 18.59
N LEU A 187 -13.80 -34.45 17.26
CA LEU A 187 -14.55 -35.32 16.36
C LEU A 187 -14.15 -36.79 16.52
N LEU A 188 -12.86 -37.08 16.66
CA LEU A 188 -12.37 -38.44 16.92
C LEU A 188 -12.88 -38.97 18.26
N GLU A 189 -12.81 -38.14 19.31
CA GLU A 189 -13.32 -38.49 20.64
C GLU A 189 -14.84 -38.73 20.62
N LEU A 190 -15.60 -37.86 19.95
CA LEU A 190 -17.04 -38.00 19.82
C LEU A 190 -17.41 -39.29 19.08
N LYS A 191 -16.71 -39.59 17.98
CA LYS A 191 -16.93 -40.82 17.21
C LYS A 191 -16.62 -42.06 18.05
N SER A 192 -15.49 -42.08 18.75
CA SER A 192 -15.14 -43.19 19.65
C SER A 192 -16.17 -43.36 20.78
N THR A 193 -16.67 -42.26 21.33
CA THR A 193 -17.72 -42.29 22.37
C THR A 193 -19.03 -42.82 21.83
N GLN A 194 -19.42 -42.40 20.62
CA GLN A 194 -20.62 -42.88 19.95
C GLN A 194 -20.54 -44.39 19.67
N ASP A 195 -19.40 -44.89 19.19
CA ASP A 195 -19.20 -46.32 18.94
C ASP A 195 -19.31 -47.13 20.24
N ASN A 196 -18.71 -46.64 21.33
CA ASN A 196 -18.84 -47.26 22.66
C ASN A 196 -20.29 -47.26 23.16
N LEU A 197 -21.03 -46.15 22.99
CA LEU A 197 -22.44 -46.06 23.38
C LEU A 197 -23.31 -47.04 22.60
N ILE A 198 -23.08 -47.18 21.29
CA ILE A 198 -23.75 -48.16 20.44
C ILE A 198 -23.48 -49.59 20.94
N GLU A 199 -22.25 -49.90 21.35
CA GLU A 199 -21.92 -51.21 21.90
C GLU A 199 -22.62 -51.47 23.23
N VAL A 200 -22.62 -50.48 24.14
CA VAL A 200 -23.35 -50.55 25.42
C VAL A 200 -24.84 -50.76 25.20
N GLU A 201 -25.46 -50.04 24.26
CA GLU A 201 -26.88 -50.17 23.94
C GLU A 201 -27.21 -51.53 23.33
N LYS A 202 -26.33 -52.07 22.47
CA LYS A 202 -26.45 -53.44 21.94
C LYS A 202 -26.40 -54.47 23.07
N MET A 203 -25.50 -54.32 24.04
CA MET A 203 -25.38 -55.23 25.18
C MET A 203 -26.57 -55.13 26.13
N ALA A 204 -27.07 -53.91 26.38
CA ALA A 204 -28.27 -53.70 27.16
C ALA A 204 -29.51 -54.33 26.51
N SER A 205 -29.66 -54.18 25.19
CA SER A 205 -30.73 -54.80 24.41
C SER A 205 -30.65 -56.32 24.42
N LEU A 206 -29.43 -56.88 24.28
CA LEU A 206 -29.20 -58.31 24.38
C LEU A 206 -29.53 -58.84 25.79
N SER A 207 -29.13 -58.11 26.84
CA SER A 207 -29.42 -58.47 28.22
C SER A 207 -30.92 -58.49 28.50
N LYS A 208 -31.67 -57.49 28.00
CA LYS A 208 -33.14 -57.47 28.08
C LYS A 208 -33.78 -58.65 27.35
N LEU A 209 -33.28 -58.99 26.15
CA LEU A 209 -33.76 -60.14 25.40
C LEU A 209 -33.50 -61.46 26.15
N VAL A 210 -32.28 -61.65 26.66
CA VAL A 210 -31.91 -62.85 27.44
C VAL A 210 -32.76 -62.97 28.70
N ALA A 211 -33.00 -61.86 29.43
CA ALA A 211 -33.87 -61.86 30.60
C ALA A 211 -35.32 -62.22 30.26
N GLY A 212 -35.86 -61.69 29.15
CA GLY A 212 -37.20 -62.04 28.66
C GLY A 212 -37.33 -63.51 28.29
N VAL A 213 -36.35 -64.05 27.56
CA VAL A 213 -36.35 -65.46 27.16
C VAL A 213 -36.16 -66.38 28.37
N ALA A 214 -35.29 -66.01 29.31
CA ALA A 214 -35.15 -66.75 30.56
C ALA A 214 -36.47 -66.80 31.33
N HIS A 215 -37.22 -65.70 31.40
CA HIS A 215 -38.53 -65.67 32.03
C HIS A 215 -39.54 -66.59 31.31
N GLU A 216 -39.64 -66.50 29.98
CA GLU A 216 -40.55 -67.32 29.19
C GLU A 216 -40.20 -68.82 29.19
N VAL A 217 -38.92 -69.19 29.36
CA VAL A 217 -38.47 -70.58 29.53
C VAL A 217 -38.72 -71.07 30.95
N ASN A 218 -38.52 -70.22 31.96
CA ASN A 218 -38.71 -70.59 33.36
C ASN A 218 -40.17 -70.88 33.70
N THR A 219 -41.14 -70.20 33.08
CA THR A 219 -42.58 -70.46 33.31
C THR A 219 -43.00 -71.91 33.03
N PRO A 220 -42.82 -72.48 31.82
CA PRO A 220 -43.15 -73.88 31.54
C PRO A 220 -42.32 -74.86 32.37
N LEU A 221 -41.05 -74.54 32.68
CA LEU A 221 -40.23 -75.35 33.59
C LEU A 221 -40.81 -75.40 35.00
N GLY A 222 -41.31 -74.28 35.53
CA GLY A 222 -42.02 -74.24 36.79
C GLY A 222 -43.23 -75.18 36.78
N THR A 223 -44.05 -75.14 35.72
CA THR A 223 -45.20 -76.04 35.57
C THR A 223 -44.78 -77.51 35.52
N ILE A 224 -43.69 -77.84 34.83
CA ILE A 224 -43.13 -79.21 34.81
C ILE A 224 -42.72 -79.66 36.21
N ILE A 225 -41.98 -78.82 36.93
CA ILE A 225 -41.51 -79.14 38.30
C ILE A 225 -42.71 -79.35 39.23
N THR A 226 -43.74 -78.51 39.15
CA THR A 226 -44.97 -78.66 39.94
C THR A 226 -45.71 -79.95 39.59
N ALA A 227 -45.89 -80.26 38.30
CA ALA A 227 -46.55 -81.49 37.86
C ALA A 227 -45.77 -82.76 38.29
N VAL A 228 -44.44 -82.75 38.18
CA VAL A 228 -43.59 -83.84 38.66
C VAL A 228 -43.66 -84.00 40.18
N SER A 229 -43.74 -82.90 40.92
CA SER A 229 -43.86 -82.95 42.39
C SER A 229 -45.22 -83.52 42.82
N PHE A 230 -46.31 -83.07 42.19
CA PHE A 230 -47.64 -83.64 42.38
C PHE A 230 -47.68 -85.14 42.06
N LEU A 231 -47.09 -85.56 40.93
CA LEU A 231 -46.96 -86.97 40.57
C LEU A 231 -46.21 -87.80 41.62
N LYS A 232 -45.16 -87.26 42.23
CA LYS A 232 -44.42 -87.94 43.29
C LYS A 232 -45.26 -88.13 44.55
N GLU A 233 -46.05 -87.12 44.93
CA GLU A 233 -46.96 -87.20 46.07
C GLU A 233 -48.10 -88.19 45.82
N GLU A 234 -48.75 -88.13 44.65
CA GLU A 234 -49.78 -89.07 44.23
C GLU A 234 -49.25 -90.50 44.19
N LEU A 235 -48.06 -90.71 43.62
CA LEU A 235 -47.41 -92.03 43.59
C LEU A 235 -47.11 -92.56 44.99
N ALA A 236 -46.66 -91.71 45.91
CA ALA A 236 -46.41 -92.10 47.30
C ALA A 236 -47.72 -92.47 48.01
N SER A 237 -48.77 -91.67 47.86
CA SER A 237 -50.10 -91.92 48.41
C SER A 237 -50.70 -93.23 47.88
N PHE A 238 -50.64 -93.44 46.57
CA PHE A 238 -51.09 -94.68 45.93
C PHE A 238 -50.28 -95.89 46.41
N LYS A 239 -48.95 -95.78 46.52
CA LYS A 239 -48.10 -96.84 47.06
C LYS A 239 -48.50 -97.22 48.49
N HIS A 240 -48.84 -96.25 49.34
CA HIS A 240 -49.36 -96.51 50.69
C HIS A 240 -50.70 -97.26 50.65
N MET A 241 -51.64 -96.85 49.79
CA MET A 241 -52.93 -97.54 49.64
C MET A 241 -52.77 -99.00 49.17
N VAL A 242 -51.81 -99.26 48.28
CA VAL A 242 -51.45 -100.62 47.82
C VAL A 242 -50.92 -101.47 48.97
N ILE A 243 -49.98 -100.94 49.76
CA ILE A 243 -49.38 -101.66 50.90
C ILE A 243 -50.44 -102.00 51.97
N GLU A 244 -51.39 -101.09 52.20
CA GLU A 244 -52.49 -101.29 53.15
C GLU A 244 -53.63 -102.19 52.62
N ASN A 245 -53.55 -102.71 51.38
CA ASN A 245 -54.62 -103.45 50.69
C ASN A 245 -55.95 -102.67 50.60
N LYS A 246 -55.90 -101.34 50.54
CA LYS A 246 -57.07 -100.45 50.49
C LYS A 246 -57.38 -99.88 49.09
N VAL A 247 -56.78 -100.44 48.05
CA VAL A 247 -56.97 -99.95 46.67
C VAL A 247 -58.35 -100.38 46.17
N SER A 248 -59.20 -99.39 45.87
CA SER A 248 -60.45 -99.61 45.15
C SER A 248 -60.26 -99.39 43.65
N LYS A 249 -61.14 -99.97 42.82
CA LYS A 249 -61.13 -99.73 41.36
C LYS A 249 -61.22 -98.24 41.03
N VAL A 250 -62.06 -97.50 41.77
CA VAL A 250 -62.22 -96.04 41.62
C VAL A 250 -60.91 -95.30 41.99
N GLY A 251 -60.20 -95.74 43.03
CA GLY A 251 -58.91 -95.16 43.41
C GLY A 251 -57.80 -95.41 42.39
N LEU A 252 -57.79 -96.59 41.76
CA LEU A 252 -56.87 -96.90 40.65
C LEU A 252 -57.17 -96.05 39.42
N ASP A 253 -58.44 -95.91 39.05
CA ASP A 253 -58.86 -95.13 37.87
C ASP A 253 -58.49 -93.64 38.07
N SER A 254 -58.75 -93.07 39.26
CA SER A 254 -58.39 -91.69 39.60
C SER A 254 -56.87 -91.44 39.62
N PHE A 255 -56.09 -92.43 40.04
CA PHE A 255 -54.62 -92.36 40.02
C PHE A 255 -54.06 -92.40 38.60
N LEU A 256 -54.57 -93.30 37.76
CA LEU A 256 -54.19 -93.38 36.34
C LEU A 256 -54.57 -92.11 35.58
N GLU A 257 -55.73 -91.52 35.88
CA GLU A 257 -56.16 -90.24 35.30
C GLU A 257 -55.23 -89.09 35.71
N SER A 258 -54.87 -89.01 37.00
CA SER A 258 -53.95 -87.99 37.53
C SER A 258 -52.55 -88.10 36.93
N ILE A 259 -52.06 -89.31 36.70
CA ILE A 259 -50.78 -89.55 36.01
C ILE A 259 -50.85 -89.11 34.55
N THR A 260 -51.93 -89.48 33.86
CA THR A 260 -52.12 -89.15 32.45
C THR A 260 -52.14 -87.64 32.25
N GLN A 261 -52.97 -86.93 33.02
CA GLN A 261 -53.07 -85.46 32.96
C GLN A 261 -51.75 -84.77 33.30
N SER A 262 -51.03 -85.24 34.33
CA SER A 262 -49.74 -84.66 34.70
C SER A 262 -48.66 -84.92 33.64
N SER A 263 -48.68 -86.10 33.00
CA SER A 263 -47.75 -86.45 31.92
C SER A 263 -47.98 -85.59 30.67
N GLU A 264 -49.25 -85.34 30.30
CA GLU A 264 -49.61 -84.43 29.22
C GLU A 264 -49.16 -82.99 29.51
N LEU A 265 -49.33 -82.52 30.75
CA LEU A 265 -48.85 -81.20 31.17
C LEU A 265 -47.33 -81.09 31.08
N ILE A 266 -46.60 -82.13 31.49
CA ILE A 266 -45.13 -82.17 31.40
C ILE A 266 -44.70 -82.16 29.94
N GLU A 267 -45.29 -83.00 29.08
CA GLU A 267 -44.93 -83.09 27.66
C GLU A 267 -45.17 -81.76 26.94
N LYS A 268 -46.36 -81.17 27.11
CA LYS A 268 -46.72 -79.89 26.48
C LYS A 268 -45.78 -78.77 26.88
N ASN A 269 -45.47 -78.66 28.17
CA ASN A 269 -44.57 -77.60 28.66
C ASN A 269 -43.11 -77.88 28.29
N THR A 270 -42.69 -79.14 28.22
CA THR A 270 -41.32 -79.51 27.79
C THR A 270 -41.10 -79.18 26.32
N SER A 271 -42.08 -79.52 25.48
CA SER A 271 -42.10 -79.15 24.06
C SER A 271 -42.09 -77.62 23.87
N ARG A 272 -42.87 -76.89 24.69
CA ARG A 272 -42.86 -75.42 24.69
C ARG A 272 -41.49 -74.84 25.07
N SER A 273 -40.85 -75.32 26.13
CA SER A 273 -39.50 -74.89 26.51
C SER A 273 -38.47 -75.18 25.41
N ALA A 274 -38.53 -76.36 24.79
CA ALA A 274 -37.64 -76.73 23.69
C ALA A 274 -37.80 -75.81 22.47
N ASN A 275 -39.05 -75.46 22.11
CA ASN A 275 -39.34 -74.53 21.01
C ASN A 275 -38.80 -73.12 21.29
N LEU A 276 -38.94 -72.63 22.52
CA LEU A 276 -38.39 -71.33 22.93
C LEU A 276 -36.85 -71.29 22.83
N ILE A 277 -36.18 -72.36 23.29
CA ILE A 277 -34.71 -72.49 23.19
C ILE A 277 -34.26 -72.54 21.72
N ASN A 278 -34.97 -73.30 20.88
CA ASN A 278 -34.66 -73.39 19.45
C ASN A 278 -34.86 -72.06 18.72
N GLY A 279 -35.92 -71.31 19.06
CA GLY A 279 -36.14 -69.95 18.54
C GLY A 279 -34.99 -69.00 18.90
N LEU A 280 -34.52 -69.02 20.16
CA LEU A 280 -33.36 -68.23 20.60
C LEU A 280 -32.09 -68.60 19.83
N LYS A 281 -31.87 -69.90 19.59
CA LYS A 281 -30.69 -70.41 18.88
C LYS A 281 -30.61 -69.89 17.44
N GLN A 282 -31.74 -69.75 16.75
CA GLN A 282 -31.79 -69.20 15.40
C GLN A 282 -31.43 -67.70 15.36
N VAL A 283 -31.92 -66.92 16.34
CA VAL A 283 -31.58 -65.50 16.48
C VAL A 283 -30.10 -65.30 16.79
N ALA A 284 -29.50 -66.18 17.60
CA ALA A 284 -28.07 -66.15 17.90
C ALA A 284 -27.20 -66.56 16.69
N ALA A 285 -27.67 -67.49 15.85
CA ALA A 285 -26.94 -68.00 14.68
C ALA A 285 -26.93 -67.02 13.50
N GLN A 286 -27.93 -66.15 13.35
CA GLN A 286 -28.02 -65.14 12.28
C GLN A 286 -26.96 -64.02 12.39
N LYS A 287 -26.11 -63.99 13.43
CA LYS A 287 -25.06 -62.97 13.59
C LYS A 287 -23.80 -63.15 12.73
N ARG A 288 -23.71 -64.19 11.90
CA ARG A 288 -22.70 -64.21 10.82
C ARG A 288 -23.31 -63.53 9.61
N ALA A 289 -22.90 -62.28 9.37
CA ALA A 289 -23.13 -61.64 8.08
C ALA A 289 -22.47 -62.53 7.02
N ASP A 290 -23.28 -63.16 6.18
CA ASP A 290 -22.76 -63.72 4.94
C ASP A 290 -22.05 -62.58 4.18
N PRO A 291 -20.88 -62.83 3.58
CA PRO A 291 -20.19 -61.81 2.80
C PRO A 291 -21.15 -61.26 1.74
N PRO A 292 -21.06 -59.95 1.42
CA PRO A 292 -21.93 -59.34 0.42
C PRO A 292 -21.87 -60.15 -0.88
N GLN A 293 -22.96 -60.86 -1.18
CA GLN A 293 -23.10 -61.60 -2.43
C GLN A 293 -23.70 -60.67 -3.48
N ALA A 294 -23.10 -60.68 -4.67
CA ALA A 294 -23.75 -60.12 -5.84
C ALA A 294 -25.06 -60.90 -6.07
N PHE A 295 -26.18 -60.20 -6.02
CA PHE A 295 -27.49 -60.78 -6.30
C PHE A 295 -28.13 -60.06 -7.50
N VAL A 296 -28.87 -60.83 -8.30
CA VAL A 296 -29.65 -60.29 -9.40
C VAL A 296 -30.95 -59.72 -8.83
N LEU A 297 -31.12 -58.40 -8.91
CA LEU A 297 -32.27 -57.70 -8.36
C LEU A 297 -33.61 -58.25 -8.87
N LYS A 298 -33.67 -58.62 -10.16
CA LYS A 298 -34.85 -59.20 -10.81
C LYS A 298 -35.32 -60.48 -10.11
N ASP A 299 -34.41 -61.42 -9.87
CA ASP A 299 -34.73 -62.69 -9.22
C ASP A 299 -35.21 -62.51 -7.78
N CYS A 300 -34.71 -61.49 -7.08
CA CYS A 300 -35.14 -61.16 -5.73
C CYS A 300 -36.58 -60.61 -5.73
N ILE A 301 -36.87 -59.68 -6.65
CA ILE A 301 -38.23 -59.14 -6.84
C ILE A 301 -39.19 -60.26 -7.23
N ASP A 302 -38.82 -61.17 -8.13
CA ASP A 302 -39.67 -62.28 -8.57
C ASP A 302 -39.96 -63.25 -7.40
N LYS A 303 -38.95 -63.57 -6.56
CA LYS A 303 -39.15 -64.40 -5.37
C LYS A 303 -40.04 -63.74 -4.32
N VAL A 304 -39.86 -62.44 -4.07
CA VAL A 304 -40.70 -61.67 -3.13
C VAL A 304 -42.13 -61.58 -3.65
N MET A 305 -42.31 -61.29 -4.94
CA MET A 305 -43.62 -61.24 -5.59
C MET A 305 -44.33 -62.58 -5.51
N VAL A 306 -43.65 -63.70 -5.76
CA VAL A 306 -44.24 -65.04 -5.62
C VAL A 306 -44.63 -65.35 -4.17
N SER A 307 -43.84 -64.91 -3.19
CA SER A 307 -44.12 -65.13 -1.76
C SER A 307 -45.28 -64.28 -1.24
N ILE A 308 -45.37 -63.02 -1.68
CA ILE A 308 -46.46 -62.11 -1.32
C ILE A 308 -47.76 -62.50 -2.04
N LEU A 309 -47.70 -62.87 -3.33
CA LEU A 309 -48.88 -63.23 -4.12
C LEU A 309 -49.44 -64.63 -3.82
N LYS A 310 -48.66 -65.52 -3.20
CA LYS A 310 -49.15 -66.83 -2.74
C LYS A 310 -49.85 -66.79 -1.38
N ASN A 311 -49.80 -65.68 -0.64
CA ASN A 311 -50.52 -65.52 0.62
C ASN A 311 -51.89 -64.85 0.41
N PRO A 312 -53.03 -65.49 0.73
CA PRO A 312 -54.36 -64.97 0.39
C PRO A 312 -54.83 -63.69 1.10
N CYS A 313 -54.08 -63.13 2.06
CA CYS A 313 -54.57 -62.07 2.95
C CYS A 313 -54.58 -60.64 2.38
N PHE A 314 -53.99 -60.36 1.21
CA PHE A 314 -53.86 -58.97 0.71
C PHE A 314 -54.97 -58.52 -0.26
N LYS A 315 -55.99 -59.34 -0.54
CA LYS A 315 -56.98 -59.05 -1.59
C LYS A 315 -58.09 -58.04 -1.22
N CYS A 316 -58.05 -57.40 -0.05
CA CYS A 316 -59.22 -56.67 0.50
C CYS A 316 -59.11 -55.13 0.62
N ILE A 317 -58.13 -54.42 0.05
CA ILE A 317 -57.95 -52.98 0.37
C ILE A 317 -58.19 -51.99 -0.80
N SER A 318 -58.58 -52.42 -2.01
CA SER A 318 -58.68 -51.49 -3.16
C SER A 318 -60.08 -51.28 -3.75
N SER A 319 -61.11 -50.99 -2.94
CA SER A 319 -62.43 -50.63 -3.50
C SER A 319 -63.17 -49.44 -2.89
N ASP A 320 -62.57 -48.62 -2.03
CA ASP A 320 -63.22 -47.40 -1.55
C ASP A 320 -62.25 -46.22 -1.59
N LEU A 321 -62.12 -45.57 -2.75
CA LEU A 321 -61.75 -44.16 -2.87
C LEU A 321 -62.12 -43.63 -4.27
N ILE A 322 -63.39 -43.28 -4.46
CA ILE A 322 -63.84 -42.21 -5.37
C ILE A 322 -64.85 -41.37 -4.60
#